data_AF-A0A7C2J560-F1
#
_entry.id   AF-A0A7C2J560-F1
#
_cell.length_a   1.000
_cell.length_b   1.000
_cell.length_c   1.000
_cell.angle_alpha   90.00
_cell.angle_beta   90.00
_cell.angle_gamma   90.00
#
_symmetry.space_group_name_H-M   'P 1'
#
loop_
_entity.id
_entity.type
_entity.pdbx_description
1 polymer ?
#
loop_
_entity_poly.entity_id
_entity_poly.type
_entity_poly.pdbx_seq_one_letter_code
_entity_poly.pdbx_strand_id
1 'polypeptide(L)'
;MITRPSVDDVLEGIIISLQRDILPEIQSDRGRVIVQVMQALLQFVRQRVPVEQQIMAEEHNTMTALLRQLPDIVGEAAGPAADRIRARAATLGARPDLPALPPADELAAAYRQLSEALVETIDDLYELQAAGHPGAAPAFEAVRTYLAVRAARDFQTYIVGAGMAGRG
;
A
#
# COMPACT_ATOMS: atom_id res chain seq x y z
N MET A 1 35.74 3.93 2.71
CA MET A 1 34.78 4.15 1.61
C MET A 1 34.83 5.60 1.20
N ILE A 2 34.93 5.88 -0.11
CA ILE A 2 35.02 7.25 -0.67
C ILE A 2 33.62 7.86 -0.89
N THR A 3 32.57 7.05 -0.80
CA THR A 3 31.16 7.44 -0.95
C THR A 3 30.35 7.05 0.28
N ARG A 4 29.21 7.72 0.51
CA ARG A 4 28.23 7.27 1.51
C ARG A 4 27.66 5.92 1.06
N PRO A 5 27.60 4.89 1.94
CA PRO A 5 26.94 3.63 1.62
C PRO A 5 25.48 3.89 1.26
N SER A 6 24.98 3.18 0.26
CA SER A 6 23.55 3.15 -0.06
C SER A 6 22.76 2.45 1.05
N VAL A 7 21.44 2.62 1.06
CA VAL A 7 20.57 1.86 1.97
C VAL A 7 20.72 0.35 1.75
N ASP A 8 20.90 -0.08 0.51
CA ASP A 8 21.11 -1.49 0.18
C ASP A 8 22.44 -2.03 0.75
N ASP A 9 23.52 -1.26 0.65
CA ASP A 9 24.83 -1.62 1.23
C ASP A 9 24.74 -1.79 2.77
N VAL A 10 23.99 -0.92 3.43
CA VAL A 10 23.77 -1.00 4.89
C VAL A 10 22.96 -2.25 5.25
N LEU A 11 21.87 -2.51 4.53
CA LEU A 11 21.03 -3.69 4.77
C LEU A 11 21.78 -4.99 4.51
N GLU A 12 22.60 -5.04 3.45
CA GLU A 12 23.48 -6.18 3.17
C GLU A 12 24.48 -6.43 4.30
N GLY A 13 25.13 -5.37 4.78
CA GLY A 13 26.06 -5.46 5.91
C GLY A 13 25.40 -6.05 7.16
N ILE A 14 24.17 -5.62 7.48
CA ILE A 14 23.41 -6.14 8.63
C ILE A 14 23.09 -7.63 8.45
N ILE A 15 22.64 -8.05 7.26
CA ILE A 15 22.35 -9.47 6.97
C ILE A 15 23.61 -10.32 7.13
N ILE A 16 24.74 -9.85 6.59
CA ILE A 16 26.03 -10.54 6.71
C ILE A 16 26.43 -10.68 8.18
N SER A 17 26.33 -9.63 8.99
CA SER A 17 26.66 -9.69 10.42
C SER A 17 25.71 -10.57 11.21
N LEU A 18 24.40 -10.56 10.90
CA LEU A 18 23.45 -11.49 11.52
C LEU A 18 23.84 -12.94 11.26
N GLN A 19 24.32 -13.25 10.05
CA GLN A 19 24.67 -14.62 9.66
C GLN A 19 26.06 -15.06 10.16
N ARG A 20 27.06 -14.19 10.06
CA ARG A 20 28.46 -14.53 10.35
C ARG A 20 28.87 -14.27 11.79
N ASP A 21 28.36 -13.20 12.40
CA ASP A 21 28.84 -12.73 13.69
C ASP A 21 27.86 -13.07 14.81
N ILE A 22 26.54 -13.00 14.56
CA ILE A 22 25.51 -13.17 15.61
C ILE A 22 25.00 -14.61 15.69
N LEU A 23 24.55 -15.20 14.57
CA LEU A 23 23.93 -16.52 14.56
C LEU A 23 24.78 -17.64 15.22
N PRO A 24 26.12 -17.69 15.08
CA PRO A 24 26.94 -18.70 15.74
C PRO A 24 26.90 -18.65 17.28
N GLU A 25 26.75 -17.44 17.84
CA GLU A 25 26.71 -17.21 19.30
C GLU A 25 25.35 -17.57 19.91
N ILE A 26 24.31 -17.78 19.08
CA ILE A 26 22.98 -18.13 19.55
C ILE A 26 22.89 -19.64 19.81
N GLN A 27 22.74 -20.01 21.08
CA GLN A 27 22.66 -21.41 21.50
C GLN A 27 21.25 -22.01 21.43
N SER A 28 20.21 -21.18 21.59
CA SER A 28 18.82 -21.67 21.58
C SER A 28 18.25 -21.79 20.17
N ASP A 29 17.53 -22.87 19.90
CA ASP A 29 16.85 -23.09 18.61
C ASP A 29 15.85 -21.98 18.30
N ARG A 30 15.07 -21.55 19.31
CA ARG A 30 14.15 -20.41 19.18
C ARG A 30 14.89 -19.14 18.76
N GLY A 31 16.05 -18.86 19.35
CA GLY A 31 16.85 -17.70 19.00
C GLY A 31 17.37 -17.76 17.56
N ARG A 32 17.81 -18.94 17.11
CA ARG A 32 18.25 -19.15 15.72
C ARG A 32 17.13 -18.90 14.72
N VAL A 33 15.93 -19.39 15.00
CA VAL A 33 14.74 -19.12 14.18
C VAL A 33 14.43 -17.62 14.13
N ILE A 34 14.49 -16.91 15.27
CA ILE A 34 14.25 -15.45 15.29
C ILE A 34 15.26 -14.71 14.42
N VAL A 35 16.55 -15.06 14.47
CA VAL A 35 17.58 -14.45 13.62
C VAL A 35 17.29 -14.70 12.14
N GLN A 36 16.84 -15.91 11.76
CA GLN A 36 16.42 -16.20 10.39
C GLN A 36 15.21 -15.39 9.95
N VAL A 37 14.22 -15.20 10.83
CA VAL A 37 13.06 -14.32 10.56
C VAL A 37 13.52 -12.87 10.38
N MET A 38 14.44 -12.37 11.20
CA MET A 38 15.01 -11.02 11.05
C MET A 38 15.71 -10.86 9.70
N GLN A 39 16.50 -11.85 9.28
CA GLN A 39 17.14 -11.83 7.95
C GLN A 39 16.11 -11.81 6.83
N ALA A 40 15.04 -12.60 6.92
CA ALA A 40 13.96 -12.59 5.95
C ALA A 40 13.26 -11.23 5.86
N LEU A 41 13.00 -10.58 7.01
CA LEU A 41 12.42 -9.23 7.05
C LEU A 41 13.35 -8.17 6.44
N LEU A 42 14.66 -8.26 6.68
CA LEU A 42 15.64 -7.36 6.08
C LEU A 42 15.74 -7.55 4.56
N GLN A 43 15.74 -8.81 4.11
CA GLN A 43 15.73 -9.15 2.69
C GLN A 43 14.46 -8.61 2.00
N PHE A 44 13.32 -8.69 2.68
CA PHE A 44 12.07 -8.08 2.23
C PHE A 44 12.20 -6.55 2.07
N VAL A 45 12.76 -5.86 3.06
CA VAL A 45 12.98 -4.41 2.99
C VAL A 45 13.91 -4.04 1.82
N ARG A 46 14.99 -4.80 1.60
CA ARG A 46 15.91 -4.60 0.45
C ARG A 46 15.19 -4.66 -0.90
N GLN A 47 14.23 -5.57 -1.04
CA GLN A 47 13.46 -5.74 -2.28
C GLN A 47 12.38 -4.66 -2.46
N ARG A 48 11.77 -4.21 -1.35
CA ARG A 48 10.65 -3.28 -1.37
C ARG A 48 11.08 -1.82 -1.52
N VAL A 49 12.08 -1.38 -0.77
CA VAL A 49 12.52 0.03 -0.73
C VAL A 49 12.78 0.64 -2.11
N PRO A 50 13.46 -0.05 -3.06
CA PRO A 50 13.75 0.52 -4.38
C PRO A 50 12.51 0.86 -5.22
N VAL A 51 11.39 0.15 -5.00
CA VAL A 51 10.16 0.30 -5.80
C VAL A 51 9.02 0.98 -5.03
N GLU A 52 9.13 1.12 -3.72
CA GLU A 52 8.08 1.63 -2.83
C GLU A 52 7.53 2.99 -3.29
N GLN A 53 8.41 3.92 -3.60
CA GLN A 53 8.03 5.28 -3.99
C GLN A 53 7.20 5.29 -5.29
N GLN A 54 7.57 4.45 -6.26
CA GLN A 54 6.81 4.31 -7.50
C GLN A 54 5.44 3.66 -7.24
N ILE A 55 5.41 2.59 -6.43
CA ILE A 55 4.16 1.90 -6.07
C ILE A 55 3.19 2.88 -5.39
N MET A 56 3.68 3.64 -4.40
CA MET A 56 2.86 4.62 -3.67
C MET A 56 2.33 5.73 -4.59
N ALA A 57 3.11 6.18 -5.58
CA ALA A 57 2.67 7.19 -6.54
C ALA A 57 1.56 6.66 -7.47
N GLU A 58 1.72 5.45 -7.99
CA GLU A 58 0.71 4.80 -8.82
C GLU A 58 -0.59 4.53 -8.05
N GLU A 59 -0.48 4.07 -6.81
CA GLU A 59 -1.63 3.84 -5.92
C GLU A 59 -2.32 5.16 -5.56
N HIS A 60 -1.58 6.24 -5.29
CA HIS A 60 -2.14 7.58 -5.13
C HIS A 60 -3.01 7.98 -6.34
N ASN A 61 -2.47 7.85 -7.55
CA ASN A 61 -3.18 8.24 -8.77
C ASN A 61 -4.41 7.37 -9.02
N THR A 62 -4.32 6.08 -8.70
CA THR A 62 -5.46 5.17 -8.82
C THR A 62 -6.55 5.49 -7.77
N MET A 63 -6.16 5.83 -6.53
CA MET A 63 -7.10 6.24 -5.48
C MET A 63 -7.80 7.56 -5.81
N THR A 64 -7.07 8.56 -6.29
CA THR A 64 -7.66 9.85 -6.67
C THR A 64 -8.63 9.69 -7.85
N ALA A 65 -8.28 8.87 -8.85
CA ALA A 65 -9.17 8.53 -9.96
C ALA A 65 -10.44 7.80 -9.49
N LEU A 66 -10.30 6.83 -8.58
CA LEU A 66 -11.44 6.15 -7.95
C LEU A 66 -12.33 7.14 -7.19
N LEU A 67 -11.77 7.98 -6.33
CA LEU A 67 -12.57 8.97 -5.60
C LEU A 67 -13.29 9.94 -6.54
N ARG A 68 -12.65 10.31 -7.66
CA ARG A 68 -13.23 11.19 -8.68
C ARG A 68 -14.43 10.55 -9.40
N GLN A 69 -14.43 9.24 -9.63
CA GLN A 69 -15.50 8.56 -10.37
C GLN A 69 -16.72 8.22 -9.49
N LEU A 70 -16.53 8.09 -8.17
CA LEU A 70 -17.58 7.58 -7.28
C LEU A 70 -18.86 8.44 -7.24
N PRO A 71 -18.83 9.79 -7.32
CA PRO A 71 -20.05 10.58 -7.43
C PRO A 71 -20.91 10.21 -8.63
N ASP A 72 -20.30 9.94 -9.78
CA ASP A 72 -21.02 9.57 -11.00
C ASP A 72 -21.69 8.20 -10.86
N ILE A 73 -21.03 7.27 -10.17
CA ILE A 73 -21.56 5.92 -9.91
C ILE A 73 -22.70 5.97 -8.87
N VAL A 74 -22.53 6.77 -7.81
CA VAL A 74 -23.55 6.97 -6.77
C VAL A 74 -24.77 7.73 -7.33
N GLY A 75 -24.56 8.56 -8.37
CA GLY A 75 -25.60 9.25 -9.10
C GLY A 75 -26.33 10.30 -8.25
N GLU A 76 -27.65 10.37 -8.42
CA GLU A 76 -28.51 11.35 -7.74
C GLU A 76 -28.86 10.97 -6.28
N ALA A 77 -28.14 10.04 -5.65
CA ALA A 77 -28.38 9.69 -4.25
C ALA A 77 -28.31 10.93 -3.35
N ALA A 78 -29.30 11.14 -2.50
CA ALA A 78 -29.38 12.27 -1.59
C ALA A 78 -29.04 11.84 -0.17
N GLY A 79 -28.56 12.79 0.64
CA GLY A 79 -28.31 12.59 2.06
C GLY A 79 -26.84 12.71 2.45
N PRO A 80 -26.54 12.69 3.77
CA PRO A 80 -25.23 13.05 4.29
C PRO A 80 -24.08 12.19 3.73
N ALA A 81 -24.28 10.88 3.57
CA ALA A 81 -23.26 10.00 3.00
C ALA A 81 -22.92 10.32 1.54
N ALA A 82 -23.94 10.58 0.71
CA ALA A 82 -23.71 10.97 -0.69
C ALA A 82 -22.99 12.32 -0.80
N ASP A 83 -23.32 13.26 0.09
CA ASP A 83 -22.66 14.57 0.14
C ASP A 83 -21.20 14.46 0.60
N ARG A 84 -20.89 13.59 1.57
CA ARG A 84 -19.50 13.29 1.98
C ARG A 84 -18.69 12.67 0.85
N ILE A 85 -19.28 11.74 0.09
CA ILE A 85 -18.63 11.14 -1.10
C ILE A 85 -18.33 12.21 -2.15
N ARG A 86 -19.29 13.09 -2.46
CA ARG A 86 -19.08 14.22 -3.39
C ARG A 86 -18.01 15.19 -2.89
N ALA A 87 -18.01 15.50 -1.60
CA ALA A 87 -17.01 16.37 -0.99
C ALA A 87 -15.60 15.77 -1.06
N ARG A 88 -15.44 14.46 -0.80
CA ARG A 88 -14.15 13.76 -0.96
C ARG A 88 -13.71 13.71 -2.42
N ALA A 89 -14.62 13.52 -3.37
CA ALA A 89 -14.29 13.59 -4.79
C ALA A 89 -13.82 15.00 -5.21
N ALA A 90 -14.49 16.05 -4.77
CA ALA A 90 -14.16 17.44 -5.08
C ALA A 90 -12.84 17.92 -4.43
N THR A 91 -12.39 17.26 -3.36
CA THR A 91 -11.17 17.64 -2.63
C THR A 91 -10.01 16.70 -2.95
N LEU A 92 -10.13 15.43 -2.56
CA LEU A 92 -9.09 14.42 -2.70
C LEU A 92 -9.07 13.83 -4.11
N GLY A 93 -10.25 13.56 -4.71
CA GLY A 93 -10.33 13.11 -6.11
C GLY A 93 -9.90 14.15 -7.14
N ALA A 94 -9.97 15.44 -6.79
CA ALA A 94 -9.52 16.56 -7.63
C ALA A 94 -8.02 16.82 -7.58
N ARG A 95 -7.27 16.08 -6.73
CA ARG A 95 -5.81 16.22 -6.67
C ARG A 95 -5.16 15.83 -8.01
N PRO A 96 -4.09 16.52 -8.41
CA PRO A 96 -3.35 16.15 -9.61
C PRO A 96 -2.65 14.82 -9.41
N ASP A 97 -2.44 14.11 -10.51
CA ASP A 97 -1.65 12.89 -10.51
C ASP A 97 -0.19 13.22 -10.17
N LEU A 98 0.41 12.39 -9.32
CA LEU A 98 1.83 12.46 -9.01
C LEU A 98 2.65 11.87 -10.16
N PRO A 99 3.86 12.41 -10.44
CA PRO A 99 4.80 11.76 -11.35
C PRO A 99 5.26 10.41 -10.80
N ALA A 100 5.86 9.56 -11.64
CA ALA A 100 6.29 8.21 -11.25
C ALA A 100 7.33 8.18 -10.11
N LEU A 101 8.09 9.25 -9.91
CA LEU A 101 9.07 9.39 -8.85
C LEU A 101 8.91 10.76 -8.14
N PRO A 102 7.89 10.94 -7.29
CA PRO A 102 7.61 12.20 -6.61
C PRO A 102 8.48 12.37 -5.35
N PRO A 103 8.74 13.58 -4.85
CA PRO A 103 9.49 13.78 -3.60
C PRO A 103 8.90 12.96 -2.43
N ALA A 104 9.76 12.32 -1.64
CA ALA A 104 9.34 11.33 -0.64
C ALA A 104 8.52 11.93 0.52
N ASP A 105 8.79 13.18 0.87
CA ASP A 105 8.11 13.96 1.91
C ASP A 105 6.67 14.33 1.52
N GLU A 106 6.42 14.66 0.25
CA GLU A 106 5.08 14.95 -0.27
C GLU A 106 4.24 13.67 -0.41
N LEU A 107 4.89 12.54 -0.73
CA LEU A 107 4.22 11.28 -1.03
C LEU A 107 3.58 10.61 0.18
N ALA A 108 4.29 10.49 1.30
CA ALA A 108 3.82 9.71 2.45
C ALA A 108 2.59 10.32 3.13
N ALA A 109 2.56 11.65 3.29
CA ALA A 109 1.43 12.35 3.89
C ALA A 109 0.18 12.30 2.98
N ALA A 110 0.36 12.57 1.68
CA ALA A 110 -0.73 12.52 0.71
C ALA A 110 -1.34 11.11 0.60
N TYR A 111 -0.48 10.08 0.58
CA TYR A 111 -0.89 8.68 0.50
C TYR A 111 -1.68 8.23 1.74
N ARG A 112 -1.25 8.62 2.94
CA ARG A 112 -1.96 8.29 4.18
C ARG A 112 -3.38 8.87 4.19
N GLN A 113 -3.51 10.13 3.82
CA GLN A 113 -4.80 10.81 3.78
C GLN A 113 -5.77 10.15 2.78
N LEU A 114 -5.28 9.69 1.63
CA LEU A 114 -6.10 8.96 0.66
C LEU A 114 -6.53 7.58 1.18
N SER A 115 -5.66 6.91 1.93
CA SER A 115 -5.97 5.63 2.55
C SER A 115 -7.09 5.76 3.58
N GLU A 116 -7.04 6.79 4.43
CA GLU A 116 -8.09 7.10 5.41
C GLU A 116 -9.41 7.44 4.69
N ALA A 117 -9.35 8.30 3.67
CA ALA A 117 -10.51 8.66 2.88
C ALA A 117 -11.18 7.47 2.17
N LEU A 118 -10.41 6.46 1.76
CA LEU A 118 -10.95 5.23 1.18
C LEU A 118 -11.75 4.43 2.22
N VAL A 119 -11.26 4.35 3.47
CA VAL A 119 -11.98 3.70 4.57
C VAL A 119 -13.28 4.43 4.87
N GLU A 120 -13.24 5.75 5.02
CA GLU A 120 -14.45 6.56 5.22
C GLU A 120 -15.44 6.44 4.07
N THR A 121 -14.94 6.25 2.85
CA THR A 121 -15.80 6.04 1.67
C THR A 121 -16.51 4.70 1.73
N ILE A 122 -15.85 3.65 2.22
CA ILE A 122 -16.49 2.35 2.45
C ILE A 122 -17.63 2.48 3.47
N ASP A 123 -17.41 3.20 4.57
CA ASP A 123 -18.44 3.44 5.60
C ASP A 123 -19.64 4.21 5.03
N ASP A 124 -19.39 5.24 4.23
CA ASP A 124 -20.46 6.01 3.58
C ASP A 124 -21.23 5.19 2.53
N LEU A 125 -20.55 4.31 1.80
CA LEU A 125 -21.22 3.37 0.88
C LEU A 125 -22.08 2.36 1.64
N TYR A 126 -21.67 1.93 2.84
CA TYR A 126 -22.51 1.06 3.69
C TYR A 126 -23.77 1.79 4.14
N GLU A 127 -23.67 3.06 4.53
CA GLU A 127 -24.84 3.89 4.86
C GLU A 127 -25.79 4.00 3.65
N LEU A 128 -25.26 4.26 2.46
CA LEU A 128 -26.07 4.34 1.25
C LEU A 128 -26.73 3.00 0.89
N GLN A 129 -26.03 1.88 1.08
CA GLN A 129 -26.58 0.55 0.85
C GLN A 129 -27.69 0.23 1.86
N ALA A 130 -27.50 0.56 3.14
CA ALA A 130 -28.52 0.38 4.17
C ALA A 130 -29.78 1.21 3.90
N ALA A 131 -29.61 2.40 3.32
CA ALA A 131 -30.70 3.25 2.84
C ALA A 131 -31.34 2.77 1.51
N GLY A 132 -30.83 1.70 0.89
CA GLY A 132 -31.37 1.11 -0.32
C GLY A 132 -31.06 1.88 -1.61
N HIS A 133 -30.01 2.73 -1.61
CA HIS A 133 -29.65 3.48 -2.80
C HIS A 133 -29.08 2.56 -3.90
N PRO A 134 -29.57 2.65 -5.14
CA PRO A 134 -29.17 1.73 -6.22
C PRO A 134 -27.71 1.92 -6.65
N GLY A 135 -27.14 3.12 -6.47
CA GLY A 135 -25.74 3.41 -6.79
C GLY A 135 -24.72 2.83 -5.80
N ALA A 136 -25.15 2.36 -4.62
CA ALA A 136 -24.25 1.86 -3.59
C ALA A 136 -23.54 0.56 -4.00
N ALA A 137 -24.27 -0.41 -4.56
CA ALA A 137 -23.69 -1.70 -4.97
C ALA A 137 -22.67 -1.55 -6.14
N PRO A 138 -22.97 -0.82 -7.22
CA PRO A 138 -21.97 -0.51 -8.25
C PRO A 138 -20.74 0.24 -7.72
N ALA A 139 -20.92 1.14 -6.76
CA ALA A 139 -19.82 1.87 -6.14
C ALA A 139 -18.93 0.95 -5.28
N PHE A 140 -19.53 0.01 -4.53
CA PHE A 140 -18.79 -1.04 -3.83
C PHE A 140 -17.99 -1.92 -4.78
N GLU A 141 -18.55 -2.28 -5.93
CA GLU A 141 -17.85 -3.06 -6.95
C GLU A 141 -16.63 -2.32 -7.53
N ALA A 142 -16.74 -1.00 -7.74
CA ALA A 142 -15.61 -0.17 -8.14
C ALA A 142 -14.49 -0.17 -7.08
N VAL A 143 -14.85 0.00 -5.80
CA VAL A 143 -13.87 -0.05 -4.69
C VAL A 143 -13.23 -1.44 -4.57
N ARG A 144 -14.03 -2.52 -4.69
CA ARG A 144 -13.56 -3.91 -4.64
C ARG A 144 -12.57 -4.21 -5.76
N THR A 145 -12.86 -3.73 -6.97
CA THR A 145 -11.98 -3.90 -8.14
C THR A 145 -10.62 -3.24 -7.91
N TYR A 146 -10.61 -2.02 -7.36
CA TYR A 146 -9.38 -1.34 -6.95
C TYR A 146 -8.57 -2.15 -5.93
N LEU A 147 -9.22 -2.62 -4.86
CA LEU A 147 -8.55 -3.41 -3.81
C LEU A 147 -8.00 -4.74 -4.34
N ALA A 148 -8.69 -5.38 -5.29
CA ALA A 148 -8.24 -6.63 -5.89
C ALA A 148 -6.94 -6.44 -6.69
N VAL A 149 -6.81 -5.34 -7.45
CA VAL A 149 -5.59 -5.01 -8.20
C VAL A 149 -4.42 -4.77 -7.24
N ARG A 150 -4.65 -4.03 -6.16
CA ARG A 150 -3.65 -3.80 -5.11
C ARG A 150 -3.18 -5.10 -4.47
N ALA A 151 -4.12 -5.95 -4.05
CA ALA A 151 -3.80 -7.24 -3.46
C ALA A 151 -2.99 -8.13 -4.41
N ALA A 152 -3.33 -8.16 -5.71
CA ALA A 152 -2.58 -8.92 -6.70
C ALA A 152 -1.13 -8.41 -6.86
N ARG A 153 -0.93 -7.08 -6.84
CA ARG A 153 0.40 -6.45 -6.89
C ARG A 153 1.24 -6.80 -5.66
N ASP A 154 0.64 -6.74 -4.47
CA ASP A 154 1.27 -7.16 -3.23
C ASP A 154 1.72 -8.63 -3.34
N PHE A 155 0.83 -9.53 -3.76
CA PHE A 155 1.20 -10.94 -3.95
C PHE A 155 2.35 -11.13 -4.96
N GLN A 156 2.35 -10.44 -6.09
CA GLN A 156 3.41 -10.54 -7.09
C GLN A 156 4.75 -10.02 -6.56
N THR A 157 4.74 -8.88 -5.86
CA THR A 157 5.95 -8.27 -5.29
C THR A 157 6.52 -9.14 -4.16
N TYR A 158 5.66 -9.73 -3.34
CA TYR A 158 6.05 -10.47 -2.14
C TYR A 158 6.37 -11.96 -2.40
N ILE A 159 5.71 -12.61 -3.36
CA ILE A 159 5.96 -14.03 -3.67
C ILE A 159 7.17 -14.21 -4.59
N VAL A 160 7.34 -13.33 -5.60
CA VAL A 160 8.41 -13.48 -6.60
C VAL A 160 9.76 -13.02 -6.06
N GLY A 161 9.80 -12.00 -5.21
CA GLY A 161 11.02 -11.57 -4.51
C GLY A 161 11.55 -12.61 -3.51
N ALA A 162 10.67 -13.41 -2.93
CA ALA A 162 11.04 -14.32 -1.86
C ALA A 162 11.79 -15.58 -2.32
N GLY A 163 11.84 -15.97 -3.60
CA GLY A 163 12.52 -17.20 -4.04
C GLY A 163 12.14 -18.47 -3.25
N MET A 164 11.00 -18.44 -2.54
CA MET A 164 10.62 -19.38 -1.47
C MET A 164 9.18 -19.87 -1.65
N ALA A 165 8.66 -19.84 -2.88
CA ALA A 165 7.44 -20.54 -3.25
C ALA A 165 7.79 -21.59 -4.33
N GLY A 166 8.01 -22.84 -3.91
CA GLY A 166 8.15 -23.97 -4.85
C GLY A 166 9.36 -24.88 -4.69
N ARG A 167 9.99 -24.98 -3.50
CA ARG A 167 10.86 -26.12 -3.17
C ARG A 167 10.22 -26.92 -2.04
N GLY A 168 9.16 -27.65 -2.41
CA GLY A 168 8.53 -28.72 -1.65
C GLY A 168 8.08 -29.78 -2.64
#